data_AF-A0A1Z4RWU4-F1
#
_entry.id   AF-A0A1Z4RWU4-F1
#
_cell.length_a   1.000
_cell.length_b   1.000
_cell.length_c   1.000
_cell.angle_alpha   90.00
_cell.angle_beta   90.00
_cell.angle_gamma   90.00
#
_symmetry.space_group_name_H-M   'P 1'
#
loop_
_entity.id
_entity.type
_entity.pdbx_description
1 polymer ?
#
loop_
_entity_poly.entity_id
_entity_poly.type
_entity_poly.pdbx_seq_one_letter_code
_entity_poly.pdbx_strand_id
1 'polypeptide(L)'
;MKPIKTLGIILGMTLTFRGVSVLVRPALAISPTQQQLETSTDQMNVESLFERSTEKINRGDYQGAIADLERVIALNPNYIEAYCNRGMAYFGLGNLDRAIAQFDLALKVAPRHADALNRKGVVLAQQGNLERAVDNFDRALNSDSNFVDAYYNRGKARTELGNFLGAIADYNQAIKLNPNLAEAYGNRGFVRVRLGNKQKGLEDLQHAAKLFWDSGNMAGYQQTLAYIQMIQR
;
A
#
# COMPACT_ATOMS: atom_id res chain seq x y z
N MET A 1 -52.63 -19.59 -61.14
CA MET A 1 -52.53 -19.90 -59.69
C MET A 1 -51.74 -18.79 -59.00
N LYS A 2 -52.28 -18.30 -57.86
CA LYS A 2 -51.70 -17.35 -56.87
C LYS A 2 -50.36 -17.85 -56.27
N PRO A 3 -49.63 -17.10 -55.40
CA PRO A 3 -49.87 -15.74 -54.81
C PRO A 3 -48.66 -14.76 -55.00
N ILE A 4 -48.70 -13.42 -55.06
CA ILE A 4 -49.18 -12.31 -54.19
C ILE A 4 -48.88 -12.43 -52.69
N LYS A 5 -47.95 -11.62 -52.17
CA LYS A 5 -47.87 -11.00 -50.80
C LYS A 5 -46.62 -10.09 -50.78
N THR A 6 -46.54 -8.85 -50.29
CA THR A 6 -47.47 -7.81 -49.81
C THR A 6 -46.66 -6.49 -49.75
N LEU A 7 -47.35 -5.34 -49.86
CA LEU A 7 -46.89 -3.95 -49.75
C LEU A 7 -46.16 -3.55 -48.44
N GLY A 8 -45.40 -2.45 -48.52
CA GLY A 8 -45.09 -1.53 -47.41
C GLY A 8 -44.12 -0.41 -47.80
N ILE A 9 -44.51 0.53 -48.66
CA ILE A 9 -44.71 1.97 -48.36
C ILE A 9 -43.68 2.54 -47.35
N ILE A 10 -42.64 3.23 -47.85
CA ILE A 10 -41.85 4.18 -47.03
C ILE A 10 -42.57 5.53 -47.16
N LEU A 11 -43.41 5.84 -46.17
CA LEU A 11 -44.00 7.17 -46.02
C LEU A 11 -42.92 8.08 -45.43
N GLY A 12 -42.31 8.92 -46.28
CA GLY A 12 -41.51 10.05 -45.82
C GLY A 12 -42.42 11.08 -45.16
N MET A 13 -42.45 11.11 -43.83
CA MET A 13 -43.02 12.24 -43.10
C MET A 13 -41.99 13.37 -43.05
N THR A 14 -42.25 14.42 -43.83
CA THR A 14 -41.64 15.73 -43.68
C THR A 14 -42.25 16.44 -42.47
N LEU A 15 -41.46 16.63 -41.42
CA LEU A 15 -41.76 17.58 -40.35
C LEU A 15 -40.87 18.80 -40.55
N THR A 16 -41.46 19.89 -41.03
CA THR A 16 -40.83 21.20 -41.12
C THR A 16 -40.99 21.93 -39.79
N PHE A 17 -39.90 22.17 -39.08
CA PHE A 17 -39.88 23.17 -38.00
C PHE A 17 -38.59 24.01 -38.07
N ARG A 18 -38.76 25.27 -38.47
CA ARG A 18 -37.82 26.42 -38.35
C ARG A 18 -36.32 26.16 -38.60
N GLY A 19 -35.90 26.31 -39.87
CA GLY A 19 -34.84 27.27 -40.22
C GLY A 19 -33.36 26.98 -39.92
N VAL A 20 -32.95 25.77 -39.54
CA VAL A 20 -31.51 25.42 -39.47
C VAL A 20 -31.24 24.10 -40.19
N SER A 21 -30.49 24.14 -41.28
CA SER A 21 -29.99 22.94 -41.96
C SER A 21 -28.79 22.39 -41.19
N VAL A 22 -28.99 21.33 -40.41
CA VAL A 22 -27.90 20.49 -39.89
C VAL A 22 -27.81 19.25 -40.77
N LEU A 23 -26.69 19.07 -41.46
CA LEU A 23 -26.39 17.84 -42.17
C LEU A 23 -26.05 16.76 -41.13
N VAL A 24 -27.04 15.96 -40.74
CA VAL A 24 -26.77 14.74 -39.97
C VAL A 24 -26.18 13.71 -40.93
N ARG A 25 -24.85 13.56 -40.91
CA ARG A 25 -24.20 12.42 -41.55
C ARG A 25 -24.67 11.14 -40.84
N PRO A 26 -25.05 10.07 -41.56
CA PRO A 26 -25.32 8.80 -40.92
C PRO A 26 -24.03 8.32 -40.23
N ALA A 27 -24.15 7.97 -38.95
CA ALA A 27 -23.08 7.31 -38.23
C ALA A 27 -22.72 6.03 -39.01
N LEU A 28 -21.45 5.92 -39.42
CA LEU A 28 -20.91 4.67 -39.95
C LEU A 28 -21.20 3.59 -38.92
N ALA A 29 -22.02 2.61 -39.28
CA ALA A 29 -22.30 1.45 -38.47
C ALA A 29 -20.98 0.68 -38.28
N ILE A 30 -20.39 0.83 -37.10
CA ILE A 30 -19.19 0.11 -36.70
C ILE A 30 -19.56 -1.38 -36.71
N SER A 31 -18.79 -2.19 -37.43
CA SER A 31 -19.07 -3.64 -37.54
C SER A 31 -19.01 -4.31 -36.16
N PRO A 32 -19.77 -5.40 -35.91
CA PRO A 32 -19.72 -6.14 -34.63
C PRO A 32 -18.30 -6.58 -34.24
N THR A 33 -17.44 -6.79 -35.24
CA THR A 33 -16.04 -7.18 -35.09
C THR A 33 -15.17 -6.03 -34.58
N GLN A 34 -15.42 -4.78 -35.02
CA GLN A 34 -14.77 -3.59 -34.46
C GLN A 34 -15.33 -3.24 -33.09
N GLN A 35 -16.62 -3.46 -32.84
CA GLN A 35 -17.21 -3.31 -31.51
C GLN A 35 -16.64 -4.32 -30.50
N GLN A 36 -16.26 -5.53 -30.93
CA GLN A 36 -15.56 -6.53 -30.10
C GLN A 36 -14.07 -6.22 -29.89
N LEU A 37 -13.41 -5.55 -30.84
CA LEU A 37 -12.02 -5.10 -30.72
C LEU A 37 -11.92 -3.83 -29.85
N GLU A 38 -12.89 -2.92 -29.92
CA GLU A 38 -12.97 -1.72 -29.06
C GLU A 38 -13.43 -2.05 -27.63
N THR A 39 -14.33 -3.02 -27.41
CA THR A 39 -14.74 -3.43 -26.05
C THR A 39 -13.68 -4.21 -25.29
N SER A 40 -12.67 -4.77 -25.96
CA SER A 40 -11.59 -5.52 -25.31
C SER A 40 -10.48 -4.63 -24.73
N THR A 41 -10.46 -3.33 -25.05
CA THR A 41 -9.39 -2.41 -24.61
C THR A 41 -9.89 -1.27 -23.70
N ASP A 42 -11.20 -1.08 -23.55
CA ASP A 42 -11.79 0.12 -22.90
C ASP A 42 -12.67 -0.12 -21.65
N GLN A 43 -12.68 -1.32 -21.07
CA GLN A 43 -13.30 -1.56 -19.76
C GLN A 43 -12.39 -2.30 -18.80
N MET A 44 -11.25 -1.72 -18.48
CA MET A 44 -10.68 -2.00 -17.16
C MET A 44 -11.51 -1.25 -16.12
N ASN A 45 -12.35 -1.97 -15.39
CA ASN A 45 -13.04 -1.45 -14.21
C ASN A 45 -12.02 -1.09 -13.10
N VAL A 46 -12.44 -0.29 -12.12
CA VAL A 46 -11.59 0.19 -11.00
C VAL A 46 -10.76 -0.93 -10.38
N GLU A 47 -11.38 -2.09 -10.16
CA GLU A 47 -10.73 -3.22 -9.50
C GLU A 47 -9.58 -3.80 -10.34
N SER A 48 -9.79 -4.03 -11.64
CA SER A 48 -8.73 -4.58 -12.50
C SER A 48 -7.56 -3.62 -12.70
N LEU A 49 -7.80 -2.29 -12.69
CA LEU A 49 -6.72 -1.29 -12.67
C LEU A 49 -5.94 -1.37 -11.36
N PHE A 50 -6.63 -1.52 -10.24
CA PHE A 50 -6.01 -1.60 -8.93
C PHE A 50 -5.19 -2.89 -8.76
N GLU A 51 -5.73 -4.05 -9.14
CA GLU A 51 -5.00 -5.33 -9.16
C GLU A 51 -3.75 -5.24 -10.04
N ARG A 52 -3.86 -4.71 -11.26
CA ARG A 52 -2.72 -4.52 -12.16
C ARG A 52 -1.66 -3.60 -11.56
N SER A 53 -2.08 -2.52 -10.89
CA SER A 53 -1.14 -1.62 -10.21
C SER A 53 -0.37 -2.31 -9.08
N THR A 54 -1.04 -3.19 -8.34
CA THR A 54 -0.43 -3.97 -7.26
C THR A 54 0.61 -4.94 -7.82
N GLU A 55 0.29 -5.63 -8.91
CA GLU A 55 1.25 -6.51 -9.59
C GLU A 55 2.47 -5.74 -10.12
N LYS A 56 2.27 -4.54 -10.66
CA LYS A 56 3.37 -3.67 -11.09
C LYS A 56 4.25 -3.24 -9.92
N ILE A 57 3.67 -2.89 -8.77
CA ILE A 57 4.42 -2.60 -7.53
C ILE A 57 5.28 -3.81 -7.15
N ASN A 58 4.73 -5.03 -7.17
CA ASN A 58 5.46 -6.25 -6.82
C ASN A 58 6.63 -6.52 -7.77
N ARG A 59 6.53 -6.14 -9.05
CA ARG A 59 7.61 -6.23 -10.04
C ARG A 59 8.59 -5.06 -10.00
N GLY A 60 8.35 -4.04 -9.16
CA GLY A 60 9.15 -2.82 -9.10
C GLY A 60 8.86 -1.81 -10.22
N ASP A 61 7.82 -2.04 -11.04
CA ASP A 61 7.33 -1.06 -12.03
C ASP A 61 6.47 0.02 -11.33
N TYR A 62 7.13 0.84 -10.52
CA TYR A 62 6.45 1.87 -9.75
C TYR A 62 5.84 2.97 -10.63
N GLN A 63 6.47 3.31 -11.75
CA GLN A 63 5.93 4.33 -12.67
C GLN A 63 4.66 3.83 -13.36
N GLY A 64 4.67 2.59 -13.86
CA GLY A 64 3.49 1.98 -14.45
C GLY A 64 2.37 1.77 -13.43
N ALA A 65 2.69 1.47 -12.16
CA ALA A 65 1.70 1.37 -11.10
C ALA A 65 1.05 2.73 -10.81
N ILE A 66 1.83 3.81 -10.74
CA ILE A 66 1.32 5.17 -10.54
C ILE A 66 0.32 5.55 -11.63
N ALA A 67 0.61 5.25 -12.90
CA ALA A 67 -0.28 5.55 -14.02
C ALA A 67 -1.64 4.81 -13.90
N ASP A 68 -1.63 3.57 -13.44
CA ASP A 68 -2.87 2.81 -13.21
C ASP A 68 -3.65 3.38 -12.02
N LEU A 69 -2.96 3.73 -10.94
CA LEU A 69 -3.55 4.29 -9.73
C LEU A 69 -4.14 5.68 -9.96
N GLU A 70 -3.54 6.48 -10.85
CA GLU A 70 -4.13 7.74 -11.32
C GLU A 70 -5.50 7.51 -11.98
N ARG A 71 -5.63 6.46 -12.79
CA ARG A 71 -6.92 6.08 -13.39
C ARG A 71 -7.90 5.57 -12.34
N VAL A 72 -7.44 4.77 -11.38
CA VAL A 72 -8.29 4.30 -10.24
C VAL A 72 -8.85 5.50 -9.47
N ILE A 73 -7.99 6.45 -9.09
CA ILE A 73 -8.39 7.63 -8.32
C ILE A 73 -9.33 8.54 -9.14
N ALA A 74 -9.10 8.68 -10.44
CA ALA A 74 -9.99 9.46 -11.31
C ALA A 74 -11.40 8.84 -11.41
N LEU A 75 -11.49 7.50 -11.44
CA LEU A 75 -12.75 6.76 -11.49
C LEU A 75 -13.44 6.66 -10.13
N ASN A 76 -12.67 6.54 -9.04
CA ASN A 76 -13.16 6.49 -7.67
C ASN A 76 -12.24 7.28 -6.72
N PRO A 77 -12.52 8.58 -6.51
CA PRO A 77 -11.71 9.44 -5.64
C PRO A 77 -11.71 9.04 -4.16
N ASN A 78 -12.60 8.15 -3.73
CA ASN A 78 -12.70 7.66 -2.34
C ASN A 78 -12.03 6.29 -2.14
N TYR A 79 -11.33 5.75 -3.15
CA TYR A 79 -10.64 4.46 -3.05
C TYR A 79 -9.32 4.62 -2.28
N ILE A 80 -9.37 4.41 -0.97
CA ILE A 80 -8.29 4.74 -0.03
C ILE A 80 -7.01 3.97 -0.36
N GLU A 81 -7.15 2.69 -0.71
CA GLU A 81 -6.08 1.77 -1.04
C GLU A 81 -5.28 2.24 -2.26
N ALA A 82 -5.90 2.97 -3.19
CA ALA A 82 -5.21 3.51 -4.36
C ALA A 82 -4.23 4.62 -3.98
N TYR A 83 -4.61 5.50 -3.05
CA TYR A 83 -3.69 6.49 -2.49
C TYR A 83 -2.58 5.81 -1.70
N CYS A 84 -2.89 4.79 -0.89
CA CYS A 84 -1.87 4.02 -0.15
C CYS A 84 -0.86 3.36 -1.09
N ASN A 85 -1.32 2.65 -2.11
CA ASN A 85 -0.46 1.99 -3.09
C ASN A 85 0.35 2.99 -3.93
N ARG A 86 -0.23 4.15 -4.24
CA ARG A 86 0.49 5.20 -4.97
C ARG A 86 1.56 5.84 -4.09
N GLY A 87 1.29 6.00 -2.80
CA GLY A 87 2.27 6.38 -1.79
C GLY A 87 3.43 5.39 -1.71
N MET A 88 3.12 4.09 -1.68
CA MET A 88 4.14 3.03 -1.71
C MET A 88 4.96 3.03 -3.00
N ALA A 89 4.33 3.27 -4.16
CA ALA A 89 5.06 3.38 -5.42
C ALA A 89 6.02 4.58 -5.44
N TYR A 90 5.61 5.75 -4.93
CA TYR A 90 6.53 6.88 -4.76
C TYR A 90 7.65 6.60 -3.75
N PHE A 91 7.34 5.88 -2.68
CA PHE A 91 8.35 5.43 -1.71
C PHE A 91 9.39 4.49 -2.36
N GLY A 92 8.94 3.54 -3.19
CA GLY A 92 9.82 2.67 -3.97
C GLY A 92 10.71 3.41 -4.98
N LEU A 93 10.26 4.57 -5.47
CA LEU A 93 11.07 5.49 -6.29
C LEU A 93 11.98 6.41 -5.47
N GLY A 94 12.01 6.29 -4.14
CA GLY A 94 12.77 7.17 -3.24
C GLY A 94 12.17 8.56 -3.09
N ASN A 95 10.96 8.82 -3.61
CA ASN A 95 10.31 10.11 -3.52
C ASN A 95 9.45 10.20 -2.25
N LEU A 96 10.13 10.43 -1.12
CA LEU A 96 9.53 10.39 0.22
C LEU A 96 8.44 11.47 0.40
N ASP A 97 8.63 12.69 -0.12
CA ASP A 97 7.64 13.76 0.02
C ASP A 97 6.35 13.46 -0.75
N ARG A 98 6.45 12.93 -1.98
CA ARG A 98 5.27 12.49 -2.72
C ARG A 98 4.58 11.31 -2.06
N ALA A 99 5.34 10.39 -1.47
CA ALA A 99 4.76 9.28 -0.71
C ALA A 99 3.91 9.79 0.47
N ILE A 100 4.46 10.70 1.28
CA ILE A 100 3.75 11.33 2.39
C ILE A 100 2.48 12.06 1.89
N ALA A 101 2.59 12.81 0.80
CA ALA A 101 1.44 13.52 0.24
C ALA A 101 0.30 12.57 -0.17
N GLN A 102 0.61 11.38 -0.70
CA GLN A 102 -0.42 10.38 -1.01
C GLN A 102 -1.06 9.80 0.25
N PHE A 103 -0.28 9.49 1.29
CA PHE A 103 -0.86 9.04 2.56
C PHE A 103 -1.71 10.14 3.22
N ASP A 104 -1.34 11.41 3.08
CA ASP A 104 -2.18 12.52 3.52
C ASP A 104 -3.51 12.59 2.78
N LEU A 105 -3.53 12.29 1.48
CA LEU A 105 -4.78 12.18 0.71
C LEU A 105 -5.62 10.99 1.20
N ALA A 106 -5.02 9.82 1.43
CA ALA A 106 -5.69 8.66 2.02
C ALA A 106 -6.35 9.01 3.37
N LEU A 107 -5.62 9.73 4.22
CA LEU A 107 -6.07 10.13 5.56
C LEU A 107 -7.09 11.28 5.55
N LYS A 108 -7.19 12.05 4.47
CA LYS A 108 -8.32 12.98 4.28
C LYS A 108 -9.63 12.23 4.05
N VAL A 109 -9.58 11.11 3.32
CA VAL A 109 -10.75 10.25 3.07
C VAL A 109 -11.10 9.43 4.31
N ALA A 110 -10.09 8.82 4.96
CA ALA A 110 -10.27 8.01 6.17
C ALA A 110 -9.24 8.38 7.25
N PRO A 111 -9.55 9.35 8.15
CA PRO A 111 -8.60 9.90 9.13
C PRO A 111 -8.01 8.91 10.15
N ARG A 112 -8.67 7.75 10.31
CA ARG A 112 -8.26 6.67 11.23
C ARG A 112 -7.74 5.44 10.50
N HIS A 113 -7.50 5.49 9.19
CA HIS A 113 -7.01 4.31 8.47
C HIS A 113 -5.62 3.88 8.97
N ALA A 114 -5.58 2.77 9.73
CA ALA A 114 -4.39 2.36 10.48
C ALA A 114 -3.17 2.09 9.58
N ASP A 115 -3.36 1.38 8.46
CA ASP A 115 -2.27 1.06 7.53
C ASP A 115 -1.66 2.32 6.87
N ALA A 116 -2.48 3.26 6.37
CA ALA A 116 -2.02 4.55 5.88
C ALA A 116 -1.23 5.36 6.93
N LEU A 117 -1.69 5.39 8.19
CA LEU A 117 -0.96 6.03 9.29
C LEU A 117 0.40 5.35 9.53
N ASN A 118 0.42 4.02 9.62
CA ASN A 118 1.66 3.26 9.80
C ASN A 118 2.64 3.49 8.64
N ARG A 119 2.19 3.39 7.38
CA ARG A 119 3.04 3.64 6.20
C ARG A 119 3.59 5.06 6.18
N LYS A 120 2.76 6.07 6.47
CA LYS A 120 3.22 7.45 6.61
C LYS A 120 4.27 7.58 7.71
N GLY A 121 4.07 6.93 8.86
CA GLY A 121 5.05 6.88 9.95
C GLY A 121 6.38 6.29 9.50
N VAL A 122 6.38 5.19 8.74
CA VAL A 122 7.59 4.59 8.17
C VAL A 122 8.34 5.56 7.26
N VAL A 123 7.64 6.24 6.34
CA VAL A 123 8.28 7.21 5.44
C VAL A 123 8.85 8.40 6.20
N LEU A 124 8.13 8.91 7.21
CA LEU A 124 8.62 9.99 8.08
C LEU A 124 9.87 9.57 8.86
N ALA A 125 9.92 8.34 9.37
CA ALA A 125 11.10 7.83 10.05
C ALA A 125 12.31 7.77 9.09
N GLN A 126 12.10 7.34 7.85
CA GLN A 126 13.16 7.34 6.83
C GLN A 126 13.64 8.75 6.46
N GLN A 127 12.79 9.77 6.59
CA GLN A 127 13.19 11.18 6.47
C GLN A 127 13.91 11.73 7.72
N GLY A 128 14.07 10.94 8.78
CA GLY A 128 14.61 11.38 10.07
C GLY A 128 13.60 12.11 10.96
N ASN A 129 12.35 12.23 10.54
CA ASN A 129 11.27 12.89 11.29
C ASN A 129 10.66 11.94 12.34
N LEU A 130 11.49 11.43 13.25
CA LEU A 130 11.15 10.34 14.16
C LEU A 130 9.98 10.66 15.12
N GLU A 131 9.89 11.88 15.63
CA GLU A 131 8.79 12.30 16.52
C GLU A 131 7.44 12.26 15.80
N ARG A 132 7.40 12.77 14.56
CA ARG A 132 6.20 12.71 13.71
C ARG A 132 5.87 11.27 13.30
N ALA A 133 6.89 10.42 13.13
CA ALA A 133 6.66 9.01 12.89
C ALA A 133 5.97 8.35 14.09
N VAL A 134 6.45 8.59 15.31
CA VAL A 134 5.84 8.09 16.56
C VAL A 134 4.37 8.55 16.69
N ASP A 135 4.05 9.82 16.42
CA ASP A 135 2.65 10.30 16.41
C ASP A 135 1.75 9.50 15.45
N ASN A 136 2.25 9.22 14.24
CA ASN A 136 1.47 8.45 13.27
C ASN A 136 1.30 6.99 13.70
N PHE A 137 2.32 6.37 14.31
CA PHE A 137 2.19 5.03 14.87
C PHE A 137 1.24 4.99 16.08
N ASP A 138 1.28 5.99 16.95
CA ASP A 138 0.34 6.14 18.07
C ASP A 138 -1.10 6.21 17.56
N ARG A 139 -1.35 7.03 16.53
CA ARG A 139 -2.66 7.12 15.89
C ARG A 139 -3.08 5.83 15.20
N ALA A 140 -2.16 5.12 14.55
CA ALA A 140 -2.45 3.81 13.95
C ALA A 140 -2.91 2.81 15.02
N LEU A 141 -2.20 2.76 16.15
CA LEU A 141 -2.50 1.87 17.28
C LEU A 141 -3.76 2.25 18.05
N ASN A 142 -4.13 3.54 18.06
CA ASN A 142 -5.43 3.98 18.56
C ASN A 142 -6.59 3.54 17.67
N SER A 143 -6.35 3.31 16.37
CA SER A 143 -7.37 2.78 15.47
C SER A 143 -7.41 1.26 15.42
N ASP A 144 -6.26 0.61 15.50
CA ASP A 144 -6.13 -0.85 15.58
C ASP A 144 -5.08 -1.21 16.65
N SER A 145 -5.57 -1.60 17.82
CA SER A 145 -4.72 -1.95 18.96
C SER A 145 -3.95 -3.26 18.79
N ASN A 146 -4.24 -4.05 17.75
CA ASN A 146 -3.59 -5.32 17.44
C ASN A 146 -2.62 -5.22 16.26
N PHE A 147 -2.30 -4.00 15.80
CA PHE A 147 -1.44 -3.79 14.65
C PHE A 147 0.05 -4.03 14.99
N VAL A 148 0.53 -5.24 14.71
CA VAL A 148 1.90 -5.71 15.01
C VAL A 148 2.97 -4.78 14.44
N ASP A 149 2.87 -4.44 13.16
CA ASP A 149 3.86 -3.60 12.47
C ASP A 149 3.96 -2.21 13.08
N ALA A 150 2.84 -1.63 13.51
CA ALA A 150 2.83 -0.31 14.13
C ALA A 150 3.55 -0.31 15.49
N TYR A 151 3.36 -1.36 16.32
CA TYR A 151 4.18 -1.52 17.54
C TYR A 151 5.66 -1.68 17.21
N TYR A 152 6.00 -2.57 16.27
CA TYR A 152 7.39 -2.82 15.90
C TYR A 152 8.08 -1.55 15.37
N ASN A 153 7.43 -0.82 14.46
CA ASN A 153 7.96 0.40 13.87
C ASN A 153 8.06 1.55 14.90
N ARG A 154 7.08 1.69 15.79
CA ARG A 154 7.15 2.64 16.90
C ARG A 154 8.30 2.32 17.85
N GLY A 155 8.52 1.05 18.14
CA GLY A 155 9.65 0.59 18.95
C GLY A 155 11.00 0.94 18.33
N LYS A 156 11.14 0.78 17.00
CA LYS A 156 12.34 1.22 16.26
C LYS A 156 12.56 2.72 16.37
N ALA A 157 11.55 3.52 16.05
CA ALA A 157 11.64 4.98 16.13
C ALA A 157 11.97 5.46 17.56
N ARG A 158 11.35 4.86 18.59
CA ARG A 158 11.66 5.17 20.00
C ARG A 158 13.08 4.75 20.40
N THR A 159 13.61 3.67 19.84
CA THR A 159 15.00 3.25 20.06
C THR A 159 15.97 4.30 19.52
N GLU A 160 15.72 4.81 18.32
CA GLU A 160 16.53 5.85 17.69
C GLU A 160 16.44 7.18 18.45
N LEU A 161 15.25 7.52 18.98
CA LEU A 161 15.04 8.67 19.87
C LEU A 161 15.62 8.49 21.28
N GLY A 162 16.18 7.33 21.62
CA GLY A 162 16.71 7.04 22.96
C GLY A 162 15.67 6.71 24.02
N ASN A 163 14.38 6.63 23.67
CA ASN A 163 13.31 6.17 24.57
C ASN A 163 13.31 4.64 24.67
N PHE A 164 14.31 4.09 25.35
CA PHE A 164 14.54 2.65 25.43
C PHE A 164 13.45 1.88 26.18
N LEU A 165 12.89 2.47 27.25
CA LEU A 165 11.81 1.83 28.00
C LEU A 165 10.52 1.75 27.17
N GLY A 166 10.18 2.82 26.45
CA GLY A 166 9.05 2.83 25.51
C GLY A 166 9.26 1.84 24.35
N ALA A 167 10.47 1.75 23.81
CA ALA A 167 10.81 0.78 22.78
C ALA A 167 10.65 -0.68 23.25
N ILE A 168 11.14 -1.02 24.46
CA ILE A 168 10.94 -2.36 25.02
C ILE A 168 9.46 -2.68 25.21
N ALA A 169 8.65 -1.73 25.67
CA ALA A 169 7.22 -1.93 25.82
C ALA A 169 6.54 -2.23 24.47
N ASP A 170 6.91 -1.51 23.42
CA ASP A 170 6.41 -1.73 22.07
C ASP A 170 6.84 -3.08 21.50
N TYR A 171 8.11 -3.46 21.63
CA TYR A 171 8.58 -4.77 21.20
C TYR A 171 7.93 -5.92 21.97
N ASN A 172 7.69 -5.76 23.28
CA ASN A 172 6.94 -6.74 24.05
C ASN A 172 5.54 -6.96 23.48
N GLN A 173 4.85 -5.88 23.10
CA GLN A 173 3.50 -5.97 22.57
C GLN A 173 3.49 -6.56 21.15
N ALA A 174 4.45 -6.18 20.29
CA ALA A 174 4.62 -6.80 18.98
C ALA A 174 4.87 -8.32 19.08
N ILE A 175 5.75 -8.75 20.00
CA ILE A 175 6.04 -10.16 20.28
C ILE A 175 4.83 -10.90 20.84
N LYS A 176 4.06 -10.25 21.72
CA LYS A 176 2.84 -10.85 22.28
C LYS A 176 1.82 -11.16 21.18
N LEU A 177 1.68 -10.26 20.20
CA LEU A 177 0.76 -10.42 19.08
C LEU A 177 1.30 -11.36 17.99
N ASN A 178 2.61 -11.32 17.74
CA ASN A 178 3.31 -12.23 16.83
C ASN A 178 4.57 -12.81 17.51
N PRO A 179 4.47 -14.01 18.12
CA PRO A 179 5.58 -14.66 18.81
C PRO A 179 6.75 -15.07 17.90
N ASN A 180 6.57 -15.07 16.58
CA ASN A 180 7.59 -15.47 15.61
C ASN A 180 8.32 -14.27 14.97
N LEU A 181 8.10 -13.05 15.46
CA LEU A 181 8.72 -11.83 14.93
C LEU A 181 10.18 -11.69 15.39
N ALA A 182 11.10 -12.35 14.67
CA ALA A 182 12.52 -12.42 14.98
C ALA A 182 13.16 -11.04 15.19
N GLU A 183 12.82 -10.07 14.34
CA GLU A 183 13.35 -8.71 14.39
C GLU A 183 12.96 -7.97 15.68
N ALA A 184 11.78 -8.23 16.22
CA ALA A 184 11.34 -7.62 17.47
C ALA A 184 12.14 -8.16 18.66
N TYR A 185 12.44 -9.47 18.68
CA TYR A 185 13.35 -10.05 19.67
C TYR A 185 14.76 -9.46 19.52
N GLY A 186 15.30 -9.40 18.30
CA GLY A 186 16.63 -8.85 18.04
C GLY A 186 16.78 -7.41 18.53
N ASN A 187 15.82 -6.55 18.18
CA ASN A 187 15.83 -5.15 18.59
C ASN A 187 15.59 -4.98 20.10
N ARG A 188 14.68 -5.74 20.70
CA ARG A 188 14.48 -5.73 22.16
C ARG A 188 15.74 -6.18 22.91
N GLY A 189 16.42 -7.21 22.40
CA GLY A 189 17.66 -7.72 22.94
C GLY A 189 18.77 -6.67 22.90
N PHE A 190 18.95 -6.00 21.75
CA PHE A 190 19.87 -4.87 21.60
C PHE A 190 19.59 -3.75 22.61
N VAL A 191 18.33 -3.33 22.75
CA VAL A 191 17.96 -2.27 23.70
C VAL A 191 18.20 -2.69 25.15
N ARG A 192 17.90 -3.95 25.51
CA ARG A 192 18.17 -4.49 26.86
C ARG A 192 19.66 -4.51 27.19
N VAL A 193 20.52 -4.88 26.24
CA VAL A 193 21.99 -4.82 26.41
C VAL A 193 22.44 -3.39 26.65
N ARG A 194 21.93 -2.42 25.88
CA ARG A 194 22.25 -0.99 26.07
C ARG A 194 21.83 -0.44 27.42
N LEU A 195 20.75 -0.95 28.01
CA LEU A 195 20.31 -0.62 29.36
C LEU A 195 21.07 -1.40 30.47
N GLY A 196 22.11 -2.16 30.12
CA GLY A 196 22.90 -2.95 31.07
C GLY A 196 22.30 -4.31 31.43
N ASN A 197 21.12 -4.66 30.92
CA ASN A 197 20.51 -5.97 31.14
C ASN A 197 21.03 -7.00 30.13
N LYS A 198 22.33 -7.28 30.23
CA LYS A 198 23.05 -8.17 29.30
C LYS A 198 22.45 -9.57 29.23
N GLN A 199 22.02 -10.14 30.36
CA GLN A 199 21.42 -11.47 30.41
C GLN A 199 20.13 -11.57 29.59
N LYS A 200 19.11 -10.75 29.91
CA LYS A 200 17.84 -10.76 29.15
C LYS A 200 18.01 -10.32 27.70
N GLY A 201 19.01 -9.49 27.44
CA GLY A 201 19.38 -9.10 26.09
C GLY A 201 19.91 -10.28 25.26
N LEU A 202 20.81 -11.07 25.83
CA LEU A 202 21.34 -12.29 25.19
C LEU A 202 20.26 -13.35 24.97
N GLU A 203 19.35 -13.54 25.92
CA GLU A 203 18.20 -14.46 25.78
C GLU A 203 17.34 -14.09 24.56
N ASP A 204 17.00 -12.80 24.42
CA ASP A 204 16.24 -12.30 23.27
C ASP A 204 17.00 -12.50 21.95
N LEU A 205 18.29 -12.18 21.92
CA LEU A 205 19.11 -12.32 20.71
C LEU A 205 19.27 -13.78 20.29
N GLN A 206 19.43 -14.70 21.24
CA GLN A 206 19.48 -16.14 20.97
C GLN A 206 18.15 -16.63 20.38
N HIS A 207 17.03 -16.15 20.91
CA HIS A 207 15.71 -16.47 20.38
C HIS A 207 15.52 -15.91 18.96
N ALA A 208 15.93 -14.65 18.72
CA ALA A 208 15.91 -14.04 17.39
C ALA A 208 16.75 -14.84 16.38
N ALA A 209 17.96 -15.25 16.76
CA ALA A 209 18.83 -16.06 15.91
C ALA A 209 18.16 -17.39 15.53
N LYS A 210 17.52 -18.07 16.48
CA LYS A 210 16.76 -19.29 16.20
C LYS A 210 15.63 -19.04 15.19
N LEU A 211 14.82 -18.00 15.39
CA LEU A 211 13.72 -17.67 14.46
C LEU A 211 14.22 -17.30 13.05
N PHE A 212 15.34 -16.58 12.95
CA PHE A 212 15.95 -16.29 11.65
C PHE A 212 16.47 -17.55 10.95
N TRP A 213 17.08 -18.48 11.71
CA TRP A 213 17.50 -19.77 11.17
C TRP A 213 16.30 -20.58 10.67
N ASP A 214 15.25 -20.71 11.49
CA ASP A 214 14.05 -21.50 11.19
C ASP A 214 13.28 -20.95 9.98
N SER A 215 13.34 -19.63 9.74
CA SER A 215 12.75 -18.97 8.56
C SER A 215 13.65 -18.95 7.32
N GLY A 216 14.88 -19.47 7.41
CA GLY A 216 15.87 -19.42 6.33
C GLY A 216 16.50 -18.03 6.09
N ASN A 217 16.25 -17.06 6.97
CA ASN A 217 16.88 -15.74 6.92
C ASN A 217 18.33 -15.79 7.46
N MET A 218 19.22 -16.32 6.62
CA MET A 218 20.63 -16.51 6.98
C MET A 218 21.37 -15.20 7.27
N ALA A 219 20.98 -14.10 6.61
CA ALA A 219 21.58 -12.79 6.86
C ALA A 219 21.25 -12.29 8.27
N GLY A 220 19.97 -12.32 8.66
CA GLY A 220 19.52 -11.96 10.01
C GLY A 220 20.14 -12.85 11.09
N TYR A 221 20.25 -14.15 10.82
CA TYR A 221 20.92 -15.10 11.71
C TYR A 221 22.40 -14.73 11.94
N GLN A 222 23.17 -14.55 10.87
CA GLN A 222 24.59 -14.21 10.94
C GLN A 222 24.82 -12.87 11.65
N GLN A 223 24.02 -11.86 11.33
CA GLN A 223 24.10 -10.55 11.98
C GLN A 223 23.84 -10.65 13.48
N THR A 224 22.83 -11.42 13.88
CA THR A 224 22.47 -11.61 15.28
C THR A 224 23.57 -12.36 16.05
N LEU A 225 24.15 -13.41 15.44
CA LEU A 225 25.27 -14.14 16.04
C LEU A 225 26.52 -13.27 16.22
N ALA A 226 26.87 -12.46 15.23
CA ALA A 226 28.01 -11.55 15.33
C ALA A 226 27.83 -10.59 16.52
N TYR A 227 26.63 -10.07 16.72
CA TYR A 227 26.32 -9.20 17.85
C TYR A 227 26.40 -9.93 19.20
N ILE A 228 25.89 -11.16 19.29
CA ILE A 228 26.04 -12.01 20.50
C ILE A 228 27.51 -12.21 20.85
N GLN A 229 28.36 -12.52 19.86
CA GLN A 229 29.79 -12.72 20.07
C GLN A 229 30.48 -11.45 20.56
N MET A 230 30.10 -10.27 20.04
CA MET A 230 30.62 -8.98 20.52
C MET A 230 30.27 -8.71 21.97
N ILE A 231 29.07 -9.09 22.41
CA ILE A 231 28.62 -8.92 23.79
C ILE A 231 29.38 -9.83 24.76
N GLN A 232 29.78 -11.03 24.31
CA GLN A 232 30.41 -12.05 25.17
C GLN A 232 31.93 -11.89 25.32
N ARG A 233 32.58 -11.10 24.47
CA ARG A 233 33.98 -10.68 24.64
C ARG A 233 34.12 -9.69 25.79
#